data_AF-A0A3M1XWY3-F1
#
_entry.id   AF-A0A3M1XWY3-F1
#
_cell.length_a   1.000
_cell.length_b   1.000
_cell.length_c   1.000
_cell.angle_alpha   90.00
_cell.angle_beta   90.00
_cell.angle_gamma   90.00
#
_symmetry.space_group_name_H-M   'P 1'
#
loop_
_entity.id
_entity.type
_entity.pdbx_description
1 polymer ?
#
loop_
_entity_poly.entity_id
_entity_poly.type
_entity_poly.pdbx_seq_one_letter_code
_entity_poly.pdbx_strand_id
1 'polypeptide(L)'
;MKRFSQNQKGFTLIELAIVMVIIGILIGAVLKGQDLIQNARAKKFINDAGRKYEVAVWTYFDRKGRFPGDSDKNGVIGEDTGDDPKSDISNANFISSPDSPVTLGSFSFYVFLGNDGGTPAKNVLVICNSSDCSSTFSSDEVQYIEAFDTAIDGSSDGTAGLVRCATTVSGTDNTKWLINPTSAISATASCDTSAKALLYYFDR
;
A
#
# COMPACT_ATOMS: atom_id res chain seq x y z
N MET A 1 -51.39 36.55 42.98
CA MET A 1 -50.29 36.11 42.08
C MET A 1 -50.25 34.58 42.11
N LYS A 2 -50.79 33.90 41.09
CA LYS A 2 -50.84 32.43 41.03
C LYS A 2 -49.49 31.92 40.52
N ARG A 3 -48.69 31.29 41.40
CA ARG A 3 -47.45 30.61 40.99
C ARG A 3 -47.81 29.25 40.38
N PHE A 4 -47.55 29.08 39.09
CA PHE A 4 -47.54 27.76 38.47
C PHE A 4 -46.32 27.00 39.01
N SER A 5 -46.55 26.09 39.96
CA SER A 5 -45.53 25.12 40.36
C SER A 5 -45.37 24.14 39.20
N GLN A 6 -44.29 24.27 38.43
CA GLN A 6 -43.94 23.25 37.45
C GLN A 6 -43.43 22.02 38.21
N ASN A 7 -44.21 20.94 38.20
CA ASN A 7 -43.77 19.63 38.70
C ASN A 7 -42.55 19.17 37.88
N GLN A 8 -41.36 19.36 38.41
CA GLN A 8 -40.16 18.74 37.88
C GLN A 8 -40.22 17.24 38.21
N LYS A 9 -40.64 16.43 37.23
CA LYS A 9 -40.51 14.98 37.30
C LYS A 9 -39.02 14.63 37.15
N GLY A 10 -38.42 14.07 38.20
CA GLY A 10 -37.06 13.53 38.12
C GLY A 10 -37.01 12.31 37.20
N PHE A 11 -35.85 12.07 36.59
CA PHE A 11 -35.61 10.86 35.80
C PHE A 11 -35.65 9.61 36.68
N THR A 12 -36.28 8.56 36.18
CA THR A 12 -36.31 7.26 36.87
C THR A 12 -34.99 6.52 36.68
N LEU A 13 -34.61 5.68 37.64
CA LEU A 13 -33.43 4.82 37.52
C LEU A 13 -33.50 3.89 36.30
N ILE A 14 -34.71 3.42 35.96
CA ILE A 14 -34.93 2.53 34.82
C ILE A 14 -34.69 3.26 33.49
N GLU A 15 -35.08 4.53 33.37
CA GLU A 15 -34.84 5.33 32.16
C GLU A 15 -33.34 5.54 31.92
N LEU A 16 -32.57 5.84 32.97
CA LEU A 16 -31.10 5.95 32.84
C LEU A 16 -30.42 4.61 32.61
N ALA A 17 -30.94 3.51 33.18
CA ALA A 17 -30.38 2.17 32.98
C ALA A 17 -30.46 1.71 31.52
N ILE A 18 -31.59 1.93 30.84
CA ILE A 18 -31.74 1.55 29.43
C ILE A 18 -30.81 2.38 28.54
N VAL A 19 -30.65 3.67 28.84
CA VAL A 19 -29.74 4.55 28.09
C VAL A 19 -28.28 4.05 28.19
N MET A 20 -27.82 3.66 29.39
CA MET A 20 -26.47 3.11 29.56
C MET A 20 -26.26 1.81 28.79
N VAL A 21 -27.27 0.94 28.74
CA VAL A 21 -27.21 -0.30 27.94
C VAL A 21 -27.09 0.01 26.45
N ILE A 22 -27.88 0.96 25.94
CA ILE A 22 -27.84 1.36 24.53
C ILE A 22 -26.47 1.95 24.18
N ILE A 23 -25.93 2.87 25.00
CA ILE A 23 -24.60 3.45 24.78
C ILE A 23 -23.52 2.35 24.80
N GLY A 24 -23.60 1.40 25.74
CA GLY A 24 -22.68 0.27 25.81
C GLY A 24 -22.66 -0.58 24.54
N ILE A 25 -23.84 -0.89 23.99
CA ILE A 25 -23.97 -1.66 22.74
C ILE A 25 -23.44 -0.85 21.55
N LEU A 26 -23.74 0.44 21.47
CA LEU A 26 -23.29 1.31 20.38
C LEU A 26 -21.75 1.44 20.37
N ILE A 27 -21.12 1.66 21.52
CA ILE A 27 -19.65 1.75 21.61
C ILE A 27 -19.01 0.41 21.19
N GLY A 28 -19.54 -0.72 21.68
CA GLY A 28 -19.05 -2.05 21.29
C GLY A 28 -19.16 -2.31 19.78
N ALA A 29 -20.28 -1.91 19.16
CA ALA A 29 -20.47 -2.06 17.72
C ALA A 29 -19.52 -1.16 16.91
N VAL A 30 -19.28 0.08 17.33
CA VAL A 30 -18.40 1.02 16.64
C VAL A 30 -16.94 0.55 16.66
N LEU A 31 -16.45 0.09 17.80
CA LEU A 31 -15.07 -0.42 17.92
C LEU A 31 -14.84 -1.61 16.97
N LYS A 32 -15.77 -2.57 16.94
CA LYS A 32 -15.66 -3.70 16.00
C LYS A 32 -15.79 -3.26 14.54
N GLY A 33 -16.63 -2.25 14.28
CA GLY A 33 -16.77 -1.67 12.95
C GLY A 33 -15.48 -1.03 12.43
N GLN A 34 -14.71 -0.36 13.30
CA GLN A 34 -13.42 0.22 12.95
C GLN A 34 -12.41 -0.85 12.55
N ASP A 35 -12.27 -1.93 13.33
CA ASP A 35 -11.38 -3.05 12.99
C ASP A 35 -11.74 -3.68 11.64
N LEU A 36 -13.03 -3.86 11.36
CA LEU A 36 -13.49 -4.41 10.08
C LEU A 36 -13.12 -3.50 8.91
N ILE A 37 -13.27 -2.19 9.08
CA ILE A 37 -12.88 -1.20 8.06
C ILE A 37 -11.36 -1.23 7.84
N GLN A 38 -10.56 -1.30 8.91
CA GLN A 38 -9.10 -1.38 8.80
C GLN A 38 -8.64 -2.63 8.07
N ASN A 39 -9.23 -3.79 8.39
CA ASN A 39 -8.96 -5.04 7.67
C ASN A 39 -9.36 -4.97 6.19
N ALA A 40 -10.48 -4.32 5.87
CA ALA A 40 -10.91 -4.10 4.48
C ALA A 40 -9.92 -3.19 3.73
N ARG A 41 -9.41 -2.14 4.38
CA ARG A 41 -8.37 -1.26 3.81
C ARG A 41 -7.06 -1.99 3.56
N ALA A 42 -6.60 -2.80 4.51
CA ALA A 42 -5.41 -3.63 4.33
C ALA A 42 -5.57 -4.59 3.14
N LYS A 43 -6.71 -5.28 3.01
CA LYS A 43 -7.01 -6.12 1.85
C LYS A 43 -7.03 -5.34 0.54
N LYS A 44 -7.59 -4.13 0.55
CA LYS A 44 -7.59 -3.24 -0.63
C LYS A 44 -6.16 -2.84 -1.00
N PHE A 45 -5.32 -2.46 -0.03
CA PHE A 45 -3.91 -2.16 -0.24
C PHE A 45 -3.19 -3.30 -0.94
N ILE A 46 -3.30 -4.52 -0.42
CA ILE A 46 -2.66 -5.73 -0.96
C ILE A 46 -3.07 -5.97 -2.41
N ASN A 47 -4.37 -5.87 -2.70
CA ASN A 47 -4.88 -6.14 -4.03
C ASN A 47 -4.54 -5.01 -5.02
N ASP A 48 -4.72 -3.75 -4.65
CA ASP A 48 -4.58 -2.61 -5.57
C ASP A 48 -3.12 -2.18 -5.76
N ALA A 49 -2.32 -2.13 -4.69
CA ALA A 49 -0.94 -1.65 -4.75
C ALA A 49 0.07 -2.75 -5.13
N GLY A 50 -0.20 -4.01 -4.80
CA GLY A 50 0.65 -5.15 -5.16
C GLY A 50 0.09 -5.96 -6.32
N ARG A 51 -0.92 -6.79 -6.04
CA ARG A 51 -1.38 -7.86 -6.97
C ARG A 51 -1.87 -7.32 -8.30
N LYS A 52 -2.55 -6.17 -8.32
CA LYS A 52 -3.03 -5.56 -9.57
C LYS A 52 -1.88 -5.14 -10.48
N TYR A 53 -0.80 -4.62 -9.91
CA TYR A 53 0.41 -4.28 -10.67
C TYR A 53 1.14 -5.54 -11.14
N GLU A 54 1.33 -6.51 -10.25
CA GLU A 54 1.92 -7.81 -10.60
C GLU A 54 1.19 -8.48 -11.78
N VAL A 55 -0.14 -8.57 -11.71
CA VAL A 55 -0.96 -9.11 -12.81
C VAL A 55 -0.80 -8.31 -14.10
N ALA A 56 -0.74 -6.97 -14.02
CA ALA A 56 -0.54 -6.12 -15.19
C ALA A 56 0.84 -6.36 -15.84
N VAL A 57 1.88 -6.49 -15.02
CA VAL A 57 3.26 -6.78 -15.47
C VAL A 57 3.32 -8.13 -16.17
N TRP A 58 2.80 -9.19 -15.56
CA TRP A 58 2.79 -10.53 -16.17
C TRP A 58 1.91 -10.60 -17.42
N THR A 59 0.74 -9.96 -17.42
CA THR A 59 -0.12 -9.93 -18.61
C THR A 59 0.54 -9.14 -19.74
N TYR A 60 1.30 -8.08 -19.43
CA TYR A 60 2.10 -7.36 -20.43
C TYR A 60 3.18 -8.28 -21.01
N PHE A 61 3.91 -8.98 -20.14
CA PHE A 61 4.93 -9.95 -20.52
C PHE A 61 4.37 -11.03 -21.45
N ASP A 62 3.24 -11.65 -21.11
CA ASP A 62 2.59 -12.67 -21.93
C ASP A 62 2.20 -12.17 -23.32
N ARG A 63 1.85 -10.88 -23.43
CA ARG A 63 1.42 -10.25 -24.69
C ARG A 63 2.56 -9.75 -25.55
N LYS A 64 3.64 -9.27 -24.94
CA LYS A 64 4.72 -8.55 -25.63
C LYS A 64 6.06 -9.29 -25.63
N GLY A 65 6.19 -10.34 -24.81
CA GLY A 65 7.40 -11.13 -24.63
C GLY A 65 8.55 -10.38 -23.97
N ARG A 66 8.24 -9.31 -23.21
CA ARG A 66 9.19 -8.48 -22.46
C ARG A 66 8.47 -7.83 -21.28
N PHE A 67 9.19 -7.45 -20.23
CA PHE A 67 8.58 -6.71 -19.13
C PHE A 67 8.26 -5.25 -19.54
N PRO A 68 7.29 -4.59 -18.89
CA PRO A 68 7.03 -3.17 -19.13
C PRO A 68 8.24 -2.35 -18.65
N GLY A 69 8.75 -1.46 -19.50
CA GLY A 69 10.00 -0.74 -19.23
C GLY A 69 11.26 -1.60 -19.24
N ASP A 70 11.23 -2.73 -19.94
CA ASP A 70 12.41 -3.51 -20.36
C ASP A 70 12.56 -3.32 -21.87
N SER A 71 13.32 -2.31 -22.31
CA SER A 71 13.39 -1.93 -23.73
C SER A 71 14.29 -2.83 -24.57
N ASP A 72 15.34 -3.41 -23.98
CA ASP A 72 16.32 -4.28 -24.65
C ASP A 72 15.93 -5.77 -24.60
N LYS A 73 14.85 -6.10 -23.86
CA LYS A 73 14.29 -7.45 -23.68
C LYS A 73 15.24 -8.40 -22.96
N ASN A 74 16.08 -7.87 -22.08
CA ASN A 74 17.00 -8.67 -21.30
C ASN A 74 16.34 -9.26 -20.04
N GLY A 75 15.08 -8.89 -19.77
CA GLY A 75 14.31 -9.36 -18.64
C GLY A 75 14.45 -8.50 -17.38
N VAL A 76 15.12 -7.34 -17.47
CA VAL A 76 15.32 -6.40 -16.36
C VAL A 76 14.62 -5.07 -16.68
N ILE A 77 13.84 -4.57 -15.71
CA ILE A 77 13.11 -3.32 -15.85
C ILE A 77 13.99 -2.14 -15.43
N GLY A 78 14.01 -1.07 -16.22
CA GLY A 78 14.55 0.22 -15.79
C GLY A 78 16.06 0.39 -15.95
N GLU A 79 16.66 -0.30 -16.92
CA GLU A 79 18.09 -0.17 -17.23
C GLU A 79 18.37 0.95 -18.26
N ASP A 80 17.36 1.36 -19.04
CA ASP A 80 17.50 2.30 -20.13
C ASP A 80 16.78 3.64 -19.89
N THR A 81 17.35 4.71 -20.44
CA THR A 81 16.77 6.08 -20.34
C THR A 81 15.39 6.22 -21.01
N GLY A 82 15.07 5.32 -21.94
CA GLY A 82 13.81 5.25 -22.66
C GLY A 82 12.71 4.47 -21.95
N ASP A 83 13.02 3.78 -20.84
CA ASP A 83 12.05 2.93 -20.16
C ASP A 83 10.91 3.75 -19.59
N ASP A 84 9.69 3.29 -19.85
CA ASP A 84 8.45 3.90 -19.38
C ASP A 84 7.39 2.80 -19.14
N PRO A 85 7.48 2.12 -17.98
CA PRO A 85 6.52 1.09 -17.60
C PRO A 85 5.07 1.58 -17.63
N LYS A 86 4.82 2.85 -17.28
CA LYS A 86 3.48 3.43 -17.29
C LYS A 86 2.90 3.50 -18.68
N SER A 87 3.63 4.02 -19.67
CA SER A 87 3.11 4.08 -21.04
C SER A 87 2.94 2.69 -21.64
N ASP A 88 3.86 1.76 -21.34
CA ASP A 88 3.73 0.35 -21.73
C ASP A 88 2.44 -0.28 -21.17
N ILE A 89 2.16 -0.12 -19.87
CA ILE A 89 0.97 -0.67 -19.21
C ILE A 89 -0.32 0.02 -19.67
N SER A 90 -0.34 1.36 -19.74
CA SER A 90 -1.54 2.11 -20.10
C SER A 90 -1.96 1.88 -21.55
N ASN A 91 -1.00 1.68 -22.47
CA ASN A 91 -1.28 1.37 -23.87
C ASN A 91 -1.58 -0.12 -24.13
N ALA A 92 -1.50 -0.98 -23.11
CA ALA A 92 -1.75 -2.41 -23.26
C ALA A 92 -3.24 -2.79 -23.24
N ASN A 93 -4.16 -1.83 -23.14
CA ASN A 93 -5.62 -2.05 -23.17
C ASN A 93 -6.09 -3.08 -22.13
N PHE A 94 -5.65 -2.94 -20.88
CA PHE A 94 -6.18 -3.74 -19.77
C PHE A 94 -7.62 -3.35 -19.46
N ILE A 95 -8.48 -4.33 -19.14
CA ILE A 95 -9.86 -4.08 -18.67
C ILE A 95 -9.84 -3.21 -17.40
N SER A 96 -8.85 -3.47 -16.54
CA SER A 96 -8.59 -2.69 -15.33
C SER A 96 -7.09 -2.40 -15.23
N SER A 97 -6.64 -1.31 -15.86
CA SER A 97 -5.25 -0.86 -15.68
C SER A 97 -4.99 -0.51 -14.22
N PRO A 98 -3.81 -0.84 -13.66
CA PRO A 98 -3.37 -0.24 -12.41
C PRO A 98 -3.25 1.29 -12.59
N ASP A 99 -3.40 2.00 -11.48
CA ASP A 99 -3.29 3.45 -11.41
C ASP A 99 -2.49 3.84 -10.16
N SER A 100 -1.77 4.95 -10.24
CA SER A 100 -0.87 5.46 -9.19
C SER A 100 -1.14 6.96 -9.01
N PRO A 101 -1.43 7.44 -7.79
CA PRO A 101 -1.38 6.72 -6.53
C PRO A 101 -2.61 5.85 -6.23
N VAL A 102 -2.40 4.78 -5.48
CA VAL A 102 -3.46 3.97 -4.85
C VAL A 102 -3.93 4.66 -3.57
N THR A 103 -5.22 5.04 -3.53
CA THR A 103 -5.79 5.80 -2.40
C THR A 103 -6.60 4.93 -1.44
N LEU A 104 -6.32 5.12 -0.14
CA LEU A 104 -6.90 4.39 0.99
C LEU A 104 -7.36 5.37 2.07
N GLY A 105 -8.54 5.97 1.86
CA GLY A 105 -9.02 7.04 2.73
C GLY A 105 -8.12 8.27 2.59
N SER A 106 -7.41 8.63 3.65
CA SER A 106 -6.47 9.77 3.64
C SER A 106 -5.05 9.40 3.19
N PHE A 107 -4.74 8.10 3.07
CA PHE A 107 -3.43 7.62 2.65
C PHE A 107 -3.35 7.47 1.13
N SER A 108 -2.19 7.75 0.57
CA SER A 108 -1.90 7.59 -0.86
C SER A 108 -0.57 6.86 -1.02
N PHE A 109 -0.59 5.77 -1.79
CA PHE A 109 0.60 4.96 -2.05
C PHE A 109 0.96 5.03 -3.54
N TYR A 110 2.21 5.33 -3.82
CA TYR A 110 2.76 5.37 -5.18
C TYR A 110 3.49 4.05 -5.43
N VAL A 111 3.22 3.45 -6.59
CA VAL A 111 3.86 2.20 -7.01
C VAL A 111 4.77 2.48 -8.20
N PHE A 112 5.99 1.95 -8.13
CA PHE A 112 7.01 2.06 -9.16
C PHE A 112 7.50 0.67 -9.55
N LEU A 113 7.94 0.53 -10.79
CA LEU A 113 8.54 -0.67 -11.36
C LEU A 113 10.01 -0.40 -11.65
N GLY A 114 10.86 -1.40 -11.46
CA GLY A 114 12.28 -1.32 -11.77
C GLY A 114 13.00 -2.57 -11.28
N ASN A 115 14.28 -2.45 -11.00
CA ASN A 115 15.09 -3.53 -10.43
C ASN A 115 15.82 -3.08 -9.16
N ASP A 116 16.40 -4.04 -8.43
CA ASP A 116 17.10 -3.79 -7.17
C ASP A 116 18.56 -3.31 -7.33
N GLY A 117 19.06 -3.22 -8.56
CA GLY A 117 20.46 -2.87 -8.85
C GLY A 117 21.47 -3.93 -8.39
N GLY A 118 20.99 -5.12 -8.00
CA GLY A 118 21.82 -6.25 -7.61
C GLY A 118 22.63 -6.83 -8.77
N THR A 119 23.46 -7.82 -8.47
CA THR A 119 24.16 -8.60 -9.52
C THR A 119 24.02 -10.08 -9.19
N PRO A 120 23.11 -10.83 -9.85
CA PRO A 120 22.19 -10.36 -10.91
C PRO A 120 21.10 -9.42 -10.37
N ALA A 121 20.65 -8.49 -11.22
CA ALA A 121 19.54 -7.59 -10.91
C ALA A 121 18.22 -8.37 -10.87
N LYS A 122 17.33 -8.02 -9.96
CA LYS A 122 16.00 -8.63 -9.80
C LYS A 122 14.92 -7.59 -9.94
N ASN A 123 13.82 -7.91 -10.61
CA ASN A 123 12.74 -6.95 -10.77
C ASN A 123 11.96 -6.79 -9.46
N VAL A 124 11.54 -5.57 -9.21
CA VAL A 124 10.90 -5.19 -7.95
C VAL A 124 9.80 -4.17 -8.19
N LEU A 125 8.71 -4.36 -7.46
CA LEU A 125 7.66 -3.38 -7.26
C LEU A 125 8.00 -2.58 -6.02
N VAL A 126 8.15 -1.27 -6.16
CA VAL A 126 8.48 -0.35 -5.05
C VAL A 126 7.24 0.44 -4.69
N ILE A 127 6.79 0.34 -3.45
CA ILE A 127 5.59 1.03 -2.94
C ILE A 127 6.01 2.04 -1.88
N CYS A 128 5.65 3.30 -2.05
CA CYS A 128 6.01 4.42 -1.18
C CYS A 128 4.80 5.30 -0.83
N ASN A 129 4.87 6.13 0.21
CA ASN A 129 3.81 7.08 0.57
C ASN A 129 3.97 8.48 -0.06
N SER A 130 5.03 8.71 -0.84
CA SER A 130 5.23 9.93 -1.63
C SER A 130 5.59 9.61 -3.08
N SER A 131 5.39 10.59 -3.97
CA SER A 131 5.70 10.47 -5.40
C SER A 131 7.20 10.36 -5.73
N ASP A 132 8.07 10.54 -4.74
CA ASP A 132 9.52 10.50 -4.87
C ASP A 132 10.18 9.55 -3.86
N CYS A 133 9.38 8.77 -3.11
CA CYS A 133 9.84 7.88 -2.04
C CYS A 133 10.77 8.54 -0.99
N SER A 134 10.62 9.85 -0.77
CA SER A 134 11.50 10.61 0.13
C SER A 134 11.05 10.57 1.60
N SER A 135 9.74 10.40 1.84
CA SER A 135 9.14 10.32 3.18
C SER A 135 9.21 8.93 3.78
N THR A 136 9.24 8.86 5.10
CA THR A 136 9.08 7.62 5.84
C THR A 136 7.61 7.31 6.09
N PHE A 137 7.30 6.04 6.36
CA PHE A 137 5.95 5.62 6.72
C PHE A 137 5.56 6.06 8.14
N SER A 138 4.30 6.44 8.30
CA SER A 138 3.66 6.63 9.60
C SER A 138 3.30 5.29 10.26
N SER A 139 3.03 5.29 11.56
CA SER A 139 2.68 4.07 12.31
C SER A 139 1.43 3.36 11.79
N ASP A 140 0.49 4.09 11.18
CA ASP A 140 -0.70 3.50 10.55
C ASP A 140 -0.37 2.86 9.19
N GLU A 141 0.54 3.46 8.42
CA GLU A 141 0.98 2.94 7.13
C GLU A 141 1.83 1.67 7.28
N VAL A 142 2.67 1.62 8.33
CA VAL A 142 3.45 0.43 8.68
C VAL A 142 2.55 -0.80 8.88
N GLN A 143 1.37 -0.65 9.49
CA GLN A 143 0.44 -1.78 9.65
C GLN A 143 -0.06 -2.34 8.31
N TYR A 144 -0.23 -1.48 7.29
CA TYR A 144 -0.62 -1.95 5.95
C TYR A 144 0.52 -2.69 5.25
N ILE A 145 1.76 -2.27 5.49
CA ILE A 145 2.99 -2.89 4.97
C ILE A 145 3.22 -4.25 5.62
N GLU A 146 3.12 -4.35 6.94
CA GLU A 146 3.21 -5.62 7.67
C GLU A 146 2.10 -6.60 7.26
N ALA A 147 0.88 -6.09 7.06
CA ALA A 147 -0.23 -6.90 6.55
C ALA A 147 0.02 -7.38 5.11
N PHE A 148 0.73 -6.59 4.29
CA PHE A 148 1.12 -6.97 2.95
C PHE A 148 2.16 -8.08 2.96
N ASP A 149 3.24 -7.89 3.72
CA ASP A 149 4.30 -8.86 3.91
C ASP A 149 3.75 -10.23 4.34
N THR A 150 2.98 -10.23 5.45
CA THR A 150 2.32 -11.42 5.98
C THR A 150 1.37 -12.07 4.97
N ALA A 151 0.72 -11.30 4.09
CA ALA A 151 -0.20 -11.82 3.09
C ALA A 151 0.49 -12.46 1.88
N ILE A 152 1.75 -12.11 1.60
CA ILE A 152 2.51 -12.60 0.46
C ILE A 152 3.33 -13.84 0.82
N ASP A 153 4.09 -13.82 1.92
CA ASP A 153 4.97 -14.94 2.27
C ASP A 153 4.73 -15.56 3.66
N GLY A 154 3.74 -15.06 4.40
CA GLY A 154 3.29 -15.66 5.65
C GLY A 154 4.12 -15.28 6.88
N SER A 155 5.15 -14.46 6.70
CA SER A 155 5.97 -13.89 7.77
C SER A 155 5.88 -12.36 7.72
N SER A 156 6.18 -11.70 8.85
CA SER A 156 6.35 -10.25 8.90
C SER A 156 7.83 -9.97 9.13
N ASP A 157 8.64 -10.07 8.08
CA ASP A 157 10.07 -9.77 8.12
C ASP A 157 10.50 -8.81 7.00
N GLY A 158 10.83 -7.57 7.37
CA GLY A 158 11.27 -6.57 6.37
C GLY A 158 12.65 -6.80 5.75
N THR A 159 13.35 -7.88 6.16
CA THR A 159 14.77 -8.11 5.85
C THR A 159 15.05 -9.34 4.99
N ALA A 160 14.10 -10.28 4.90
CA ALA A 160 14.21 -11.47 4.06
C ALA A 160 12.95 -11.60 3.20
N GLY A 161 12.66 -12.79 2.67
CA GLY A 161 11.42 -12.99 1.93
C GLY A 161 11.31 -12.30 0.57
N LEU A 162 10.07 -12.32 0.06
CA LEU A 162 9.66 -11.70 -1.21
C LEU A 162 9.31 -10.22 -1.01
N VAL A 163 8.94 -9.85 0.21
CA VAL A 163 8.60 -8.49 0.57
C VAL A 163 9.66 -7.98 1.54
N ARG A 164 10.24 -6.81 1.25
CA ARG A 164 11.28 -6.20 2.08
C ARG A 164 11.00 -4.73 2.28
N CYS A 165 11.70 -4.11 3.23
CA CYS A 165 11.64 -2.69 3.44
C CYS A 165 12.98 -1.99 3.15
N ALA A 166 12.88 -0.81 2.54
CA ALA A 166 14.00 0.05 2.21
C ALA A 166 13.89 1.38 2.97
N THR A 167 15.01 1.83 3.52
CA THR A 167 15.16 3.15 4.17
C THR A 167 15.74 4.19 3.23
N THR A 168 16.31 3.74 2.11
CA THR A 168 16.84 4.59 1.04
C THR A 168 16.26 4.11 -0.26
N VAL A 169 15.60 5.04 -0.95
CA VAL A 169 15.08 4.89 -2.32
C VAL A 169 15.48 6.15 -3.08
N SER A 170 16.00 6.00 -4.28
CA SER A 170 16.34 7.11 -5.18
C SER A 170 16.03 6.74 -6.63
N GLY A 171 16.18 7.70 -7.56
CA GLY A 171 15.97 7.43 -8.99
C GLY A 171 14.51 7.19 -9.39
N THR A 172 13.54 7.66 -8.59
CA THR A 172 12.11 7.53 -8.89
C THR A 172 11.67 8.54 -9.95
N ASP A 173 10.97 8.06 -10.97
CA ASP A 173 10.25 8.86 -11.95
C ASP A 173 8.74 8.56 -11.87
N ASN A 174 8.01 9.43 -11.17
CA ASN A 174 6.56 9.30 -11.01
C ASN A 174 5.78 9.49 -12.31
N THR A 175 6.37 10.14 -13.32
CA THR A 175 5.69 10.32 -14.60
C THR A 175 5.69 9.02 -15.41
N LYS A 176 6.69 8.18 -15.19
CA LYS A 176 6.90 6.89 -15.87
C LYS A 176 6.60 5.65 -15.01
N TRP A 177 6.32 5.84 -13.73
CA TRP A 177 6.23 4.77 -12.72
C TRP A 177 7.49 3.88 -12.71
N LEU A 178 8.64 4.53 -12.82
CA LEU A 178 9.93 3.86 -12.94
C LEU A 178 10.81 4.16 -11.73
N ILE A 179 11.60 3.19 -11.32
CA ILE A 179 12.79 3.40 -10.49
C ILE A 179 14.04 2.97 -11.27
N ASN A 180 15.00 3.89 -11.41
CA ASN A 180 16.29 3.61 -12.05
C ASN A 180 17.36 3.35 -10.97
N PRO A 181 17.86 2.11 -10.82
CA PRO A 181 18.44 1.67 -9.56
C PRO A 181 19.96 1.77 -9.47
N THR A 182 20.64 2.62 -10.25
CA THR A 182 22.07 2.87 -10.03
C THR A 182 22.34 3.35 -8.58
N SER A 183 22.64 2.41 -7.68
CA SER A 183 22.85 2.55 -6.22
C SER A 183 21.64 2.87 -5.32
N ALA A 184 20.41 2.66 -5.77
CA ALA A 184 19.24 3.38 -5.23
C ALA A 184 18.44 2.71 -4.09
N ILE A 185 18.55 1.39 -3.90
CA ILE A 185 17.68 0.63 -2.99
C ILE A 185 18.54 -0.19 -2.01
N SER A 186 18.57 0.20 -0.72
CA SER A 186 19.22 -0.60 0.33
C SER A 186 18.17 -1.35 1.15
N ALA A 187 17.94 -2.61 0.79
CA ALA A 187 16.97 -3.50 1.44
C ALA A 187 17.58 -4.18 2.67
N THR A 188 17.55 -3.54 3.84
CA THR A 188 18.09 -4.12 5.09
C THR A 188 17.46 -3.54 6.37
N ALA A 189 16.24 -3.03 6.33
CA ALA A 189 15.57 -2.54 7.54
C ALA A 189 14.34 -3.38 7.88
N SER A 190 14.06 -3.51 9.18
CA SER A 190 12.72 -3.89 9.64
C SER A 190 11.69 -2.92 9.04
N CYS A 191 10.52 -3.43 8.68
CA CYS A 191 9.41 -2.60 8.20
C CYS A 191 8.83 -1.79 9.36
N ASP A 192 9.51 -0.71 9.75
CA ASP A 192 9.10 0.21 10.81
C ASP A 192 8.95 1.64 10.27
N THR A 193 8.76 2.62 11.16
CA THR A 193 8.57 4.03 10.79
C THR A 193 9.82 4.69 10.19
N SER A 194 10.96 4.00 10.12
CA SER A 194 12.15 4.47 9.40
C SER A 194 12.15 4.04 7.93
N ALA A 195 11.34 3.05 7.56
CA ALA A 195 11.21 2.61 6.18
C ALA A 195 10.53 3.68 5.32
N LYS A 196 11.01 3.82 4.09
CA LYS A 196 10.48 4.74 3.07
C LYS A 196 9.75 4.03 1.95
N ALA A 197 10.08 2.76 1.73
CA ALA A 197 9.42 1.94 0.73
C ALA A 197 9.30 0.48 1.15
N LEU A 198 8.26 -0.15 0.65
CA LEU A 198 8.12 -1.60 0.56
C LEU A 198 8.62 -2.03 -0.83
N LEU A 199 9.42 -3.08 -0.85
CA LEU A 199 9.95 -3.73 -2.03
C LEU A 199 9.27 -5.08 -2.17
N TYR A 200 8.66 -5.35 -3.32
CA TYR A 200 8.06 -6.64 -3.61
C TYR A 200 8.73 -7.27 -4.84
N TYR A 201 9.47 -8.34 -4.62
CA TYR A 201 10.15 -9.13 -5.64
C TYR A 201 9.15 -10.12 -6.23
N PHE A 202 8.69 -9.85 -7.45
CA PHE A 202 7.63 -10.63 -8.10
C PHE A 202 8.15 -11.65 -9.11
N ASP A 203 9.34 -11.43 -9.68
CA ASP A 203 10.05 -12.39 -10.50
C ASP A 203 11.17 -13.06 -9.67
N ARG A 204 11.39 -14.35 -9.90
CA ARG A 204 12.36 -15.16 -9.15
C ARG A 204 13.49 -15.64 -10.04
#